data_AF-A0A651EQY5-F1
#
_entry.id   AF-A0A651EQY5-F1
#
_cell.length_a   1.000
_cell.length_b   1.000
_cell.length_c   1.000
_cell.angle_alpha   90.00
_cell.angle_beta   90.00
_cell.angle_gamma   90.00
#
_symmetry.space_group_name_H-M   'P 1'
#
loop_
_entity.id
_entity.type
_entity.pdbx_description
1 polymer ?
#
loop_
_entity_poly.entity_id
_entity_poly.type
_entity_poly.pdbx_seq_one_letter_code
_entity_poly.pdbx_strand_id
1 'polypeptide(L)'
;MTRPNDPARDGAPDRSPARAAPRTAPVARAVRIRQNPAVAWCGRASGETRVTKSLTRIAGAALFAVFLAACARSPDATASTDPSGAFGAGAGAGALDPRSVEFFNVEVGDRVFFAFDSSALDNTARATLTRQAQWLAQNPGMSVTVEGHADERGTREYNLALGARRAQAARDFLAGQGVSPQRIRTVSFGKERPVATCSNESCWSQNRRAVTVVAGAPMS
;
A
#
# COMPACT_ATOMS: atom_id res chain seq x y z
N MET A 1 -32.42 42.93 53.87
CA MET A 1 -31.86 44.29 53.89
C MET A 1 -30.77 44.33 52.82
N THR A 2 -31.09 44.30 51.52
CA THR A 2 -31.76 45.32 50.67
C THR A 2 -30.93 46.60 50.49
N ARG A 3 -30.11 46.60 49.41
CA ARG A 3 -29.81 47.62 48.35
C ARG A 3 -29.99 49.13 48.66
N PRO A 4 -29.20 50.06 48.07
CA PRO A 4 -29.09 50.29 46.60
C PRO A 4 -27.66 50.59 46.09
N ASN A 5 -27.21 50.31 44.85
CA ASN A 5 -27.69 50.52 43.48
C ASN A 5 -27.67 51.99 42.98
N ASP A 6 -27.04 52.15 41.81
CA ASP A 6 -27.22 53.17 40.75
C ASP A 6 -26.25 54.39 40.69
N PRO A 7 -26.09 55.04 39.50
CA PRO A 7 -25.68 54.47 38.20
C PRO A 7 -24.81 55.42 37.32
N ALA A 8 -24.32 54.89 36.17
CA ALA A 8 -23.99 55.63 34.92
C ALA A 8 -22.73 56.55 34.95
N ARG A 9 -21.95 56.78 33.88
CA ARG A 9 -22.09 56.62 32.42
C ARG A 9 -20.71 56.89 31.76
N ASP A 10 -20.64 56.65 30.44
CA ASP A 10 -19.61 57.09 29.47
C ASP A 10 -18.42 56.11 29.29
N GLY A 11 -18.34 55.26 28.25
CA GLY A 11 -18.33 55.56 26.80
C GLY A 11 -16.86 55.59 26.33
N ALA A 12 -16.36 54.96 25.28
CA ALA A 12 -16.83 54.11 24.19
C ALA A 12 -15.60 53.29 23.72
N PRO A 13 -15.77 52.19 22.95
CA PRO A 13 -14.65 51.47 22.35
C PRO A 13 -14.08 52.24 21.14
N ASP A 14 -12.76 52.49 21.14
CA ASP A 14 -12.03 53.00 19.98
C ASP A 14 -12.10 51.98 18.84
N ARG A 15 -13.03 52.25 17.91
CA ARG A 15 -13.10 51.64 16.60
C ARG A 15 -12.22 52.47 15.66
N SER A 16 -10.98 52.06 15.50
CA SER A 16 -10.16 52.53 14.39
C SER A 16 -10.82 52.19 13.05
N PRO A 17 -10.98 53.16 12.13
CA PRO A 17 -11.79 53.01 10.94
C PRO A 17 -11.12 52.21 9.83
N ALA A 18 -11.95 51.39 9.19
CA ALA A 18 -11.73 50.79 7.89
C ALA A 18 -11.24 51.83 6.87
N ARG A 19 -10.06 51.60 6.29
CA ARG A 19 -9.63 52.29 5.07
C ARG A 19 -9.99 51.41 3.88
N ALA A 20 -11.08 51.77 3.22
CA ALA A 20 -11.52 51.17 1.97
C ALA A 20 -10.60 51.60 0.80
N ALA A 21 -10.20 50.58 0.01
CA ALA A 21 -9.92 50.47 -1.43
C ALA A 21 -9.29 51.67 -2.21
N PRO A 22 -8.46 51.36 -3.22
CA PRO A 22 -9.10 51.16 -4.53
C PRO A 22 -8.82 49.82 -5.20
N ARG A 23 -9.86 49.37 -5.90
CA ARG A 23 -9.98 48.16 -6.71
C ARG A 23 -9.06 48.29 -7.93
N THR A 24 -8.11 47.38 -8.09
CA THR A 24 -7.47 47.10 -9.38
C THR A 24 -7.50 45.61 -9.65
N ALA A 25 -8.38 45.23 -10.57
CA ALA A 25 -8.36 43.98 -11.31
C ALA A 25 -8.79 44.33 -12.74
N PRO A 26 -8.50 43.53 -13.78
CA PRO A 26 -7.46 42.52 -13.93
C PRO A 26 -6.63 42.78 -15.20
N VAL A 27 -5.37 42.32 -15.26
CA VAL A 27 -4.72 42.07 -16.56
C VAL A 27 -4.47 40.57 -16.66
N ALA A 28 -5.49 39.89 -17.16
CA ALA A 28 -5.40 38.53 -17.65
C ALA A 28 -4.40 38.50 -18.80
N ARG A 29 -3.16 38.07 -18.51
CA ARG A 29 -2.18 37.79 -19.55
C ARG A 29 -2.49 36.40 -20.10
N ALA A 30 -3.25 36.37 -21.19
CA ALA A 30 -3.50 35.17 -21.97
C ALA A 30 -2.18 34.62 -22.52
N VAL A 31 -1.63 33.59 -21.88
CA VAL A 31 -0.61 32.73 -22.49
C VAL A 31 -1.33 31.90 -23.55
N ARG A 32 -1.20 32.32 -24.82
CA ARG A 32 -1.55 31.47 -25.96
C ARG A 32 -0.65 30.25 -25.92
N ILE A 33 -1.16 29.14 -25.42
CA ILE A 33 -0.63 27.83 -25.77
C ILE A 33 -0.92 27.65 -27.26
N ARG A 34 0.14 27.73 -28.06
CA ARG A 34 0.12 27.40 -29.49
C ARG A 34 -0.29 25.93 -29.60
N GLN A 35 -1.51 25.69 -30.04
CA GLN A 35 -1.91 24.39 -30.57
C GLN A 35 -0.97 24.09 -31.74
N ASN A 36 -0.22 23.00 -31.65
CA ASN A 36 0.49 22.42 -32.79
C ASN A 36 -0.43 21.34 -33.36
N PRO A 37 -1.17 21.60 -34.45
CA PRO A 37 -1.85 20.54 -35.18
C PRO A 37 -0.83 19.81 -36.06
N ALA A 38 -1.07 18.51 -36.22
CA ALA A 38 -0.49 17.68 -37.27
C ALA A 38 1.03 17.47 -37.24
N VAL A 39 1.45 16.40 -36.57
CA VAL A 39 2.44 15.49 -37.15
C VAL A 39 1.88 14.08 -37.05
N ALA A 40 0.95 13.80 -37.95
CA ALA A 40 0.55 12.45 -38.31
C ALA A 40 1.76 11.76 -38.94
N TRP A 41 2.38 10.82 -38.22
CA TRP A 41 3.26 9.85 -38.85
C TRP A 41 2.42 8.65 -39.30
N CYS A 42 2.08 8.70 -40.59
CA CYS A 42 1.83 7.53 -41.40
C CYS A 42 3.15 6.75 -41.51
N GLY A 43 3.12 5.45 -41.20
CA GLY A 43 4.32 4.62 -41.18
C GLY A 43 4.03 3.14 -41.08
N ARG A 44 3.23 2.64 -42.03
CA ARG A 44 3.17 1.22 -42.38
C ARG A 44 4.56 0.77 -42.82
N ALA A 45 5.19 -0.14 -42.07
CA ALA A 45 6.28 -0.97 -42.60
C ALA A 45 6.33 -2.30 -41.84
N SER A 46 5.85 -3.32 -42.56
CA SER A 46 6.28 -4.72 -42.53
C SER A 46 7.57 -5.04 -41.78
N GLY A 47 7.44 -5.90 -40.77
CA GLY A 47 8.55 -6.65 -40.18
C GLY A 47 8.15 -8.13 -40.06
N GLU A 48 8.28 -8.87 -41.16
CA GLU A 48 8.31 -10.33 -41.15
C GLU A 48 9.50 -10.80 -40.33
N THR A 49 9.27 -11.29 -39.10
CA THR A 49 10.29 -12.07 -38.40
C THR A 49 10.27 -13.50 -38.95
N ARG A 50 11.13 -13.77 -39.93
CA ARG A 50 11.51 -15.13 -40.32
C ARG A 50 12.15 -15.82 -39.13
N VAL A 51 11.37 -16.64 -38.44
CA VAL A 51 11.91 -17.63 -37.49
C VAL A 51 12.50 -18.77 -38.33
N THR A 52 13.77 -18.64 -38.71
CA THR A 52 14.58 -19.76 -39.19
C THR A 52 14.98 -20.60 -37.97
N LYS A 53 14.11 -21.55 -37.58
CA LYS A 53 14.51 -22.66 -36.72
C LYS A 53 14.85 -23.86 -37.61
N SER A 54 16.15 -24.17 -37.58
CA SER A 54 16.79 -25.28 -38.26
C SER A 54 16.04 -26.60 -38.10
N LEU A 55 15.90 -27.29 -39.23
CA LEU A 55 15.62 -28.71 -39.33
C LEU A 55 16.73 -29.50 -38.64
N THR A 56 16.38 -30.37 -37.69
CA THR A 56 17.17 -31.56 -37.37
C THR A 56 16.24 -32.75 -37.39
N ARG A 57 16.55 -33.70 -38.28
CA ARG A 57 15.75 -34.88 -38.59
C ARG A 57 16.13 -36.05 -37.66
N ILE A 58 15.09 -36.64 -37.07
CA ILE A 58 14.73 -38.08 -37.10
C ILE A 58 15.68 -39.13 -36.47
N ALA A 59 15.04 -39.96 -35.64
CA ALA A 59 15.22 -41.40 -35.36
C ALA A 59 16.21 -41.86 -34.28
N GLY A 60 15.64 -42.61 -33.33
CA GLY A 60 16.31 -43.46 -32.36
C GLY A 60 15.31 -43.99 -31.34
N ALA A 61 14.81 -45.20 -31.57
CA ALA A 61 13.68 -45.81 -30.88
C ALA A 61 14.04 -46.49 -29.55
N ALA A 62 13.00 -46.72 -28.74
CA ALA A 62 12.64 -48.02 -28.13
C ALA A 62 12.64 -48.14 -26.59
N LEU A 63 11.46 -48.61 -26.12
CA LEU A 63 11.23 -49.61 -25.08
C LEU A 63 11.60 -49.29 -23.63
N PHE A 64 10.58 -49.04 -22.79
CA PHE A 64 10.45 -49.81 -21.54
C PHE A 64 8.98 -50.02 -21.20
N ALA A 65 8.63 -51.30 -21.00
CA ALA A 65 7.30 -51.83 -20.85
C ALA A 65 6.78 -51.75 -19.41
N VAL A 66 5.47 -51.50 -19.30
CA VAL A 66 4.47 -52.23 -18.48
C VAL A 66 4.89 -52.68 -17.08
N PHE A 67 4.23 -52.10 -16.07
CA PHE A 67 3.82 -52.85 -14.87
C PHE A 67 2.31 -52.71 -14.66
N LEU A 68 1.62 -53.84 -14.80
CA LEU A 68 0.25 -54.09 -14.33
C LEU A 68 0.25 -54.31 -12.81
N ALA A 69 -0.81 -53.83 -12.13
CA ALA A 69 -1.58 -54.55 -11.09
C ALA A 69 -2.54 -53.54 -10.40
N ALA A 70 -3.87 -53.67 -10.57
CA ALA A 70 -4.79 -54.35 -9.64
C ALA A 70 -5.38 -53.34 -8.61
N CYS A 71 -6.68 -53.23 -8.30
CA CYS A 71 -7.89 -54.03 -8.52
C CYS A 71 -9.13 -53.11 -8.50
N ALA A 72 -10.22 -53.62 -9.08
CA ALA A 72 -11.57 -53.06 -9.09
C ALA A 72 -12.28 -53.08 -7.72
N ARG A 73 -13.32 -52.24 -7.55
CA ARG A 73 -14.41 -52.48 -6.59
C ARG A 73 -15.75 -51.98 -7.12
N SER A 74 -16.77 -52.83 -6.96
CA SER A 74 -18.14 -52.73 -7.48
C SER A 74 -18.98 -51.61 -6.84
N PRO A 75 -20.10 -51.19 -7.48
CA PRO A 75 -21.08 -50.31 -6.87
C PRO A 75 -22.09 -51.14 -6.07
N ASP A 76 -22.40 -50.71 -4.84
CA ASP A 76 -23.72 -50.92 -4.24
C ASP A 76 -23.94 -49.95 -3.08
N ALA A 77 -25.17 -49.47 -3.00
CA ALA A 77 -25.65 -48.42 -2.12
C ALA A 77 -25.77 -48.89 -0.66
N THR A 78 -25.55 -47.97 0.29
CA THR A 78 -26.49 -47.67 1.39
C THR A 78 -25.98 -46.48 2.19
N ALA A 79 -26.92 -45.61 2.55
CA ALA A 79 -26.71 -44.34 3.21
C ALA A 79 -26.19 -44.48 4.65
N SER A 80 -25.36 -43.55 5.08
CA SER A 80 -25.43 -42.95 6.42
C SER A 80 -24.77 -41.57 6.37
N THR A 81 -25.58 -40.58 6.69
CA THR A 81 -25.24 -39.16 6.78
C THR A 81 -24.51 -38.92 8.10
N ASP A 82 -23.25 -38.50 8.05
CA ASP A 82 -22.55 -37.85 9.17
C ASP A 82 -21.72 -36.67 8.63
N PRO A 83 -21.94 -35.43 9.10
CA PRO A 83 -21.16 -34.27 8.70
C PRO A 83 -20.02 -34.04 9.70
N SER A 84 -18.97 -34.84 9.63
CA SER A 84 -17.75 -34.55 10.38
C SER A 84 -16.50 -35.14 9.72
N GLY A 85 -15.68 -34.23 9.17
CA GLY A 85 -14.23 -34.43 9.07
C GLY A 85 -13.71 -35.27 7.91
N ALA A 86 -13.99 -34.86 6.66
CA ALA A 86 -13.26 -35.37 5.51
C ALA A 86 -12.03 -34.49 5.23
N PHE A 87 -10.85 -35.05 5.49
CA PHE A 87 -9.58 -34.59 4.92
C PHE A 87 -9.63 -34.77 3.40
N GLY A 88 -10.07 -33.73 2.70
CA GLY A 88 -10.07 -33.65 1.25
C GLY A 88 -8.83 -32.92 0.77
N ALA A 89 -7.85 -33.67 0.25
CA ALA A 89 -6.87 -33.14 -0.67
C ALA A 89 -7.59 -32.71 -1.96
N GLY A 90 -7.93 -31.43 -2.02
CA GLY A 90 -8.49 -30.77 -3.19
C GLY A 90 -7.89 -29.37 -3.29
N ALA A 91 -7.00 -29.19 -4.25
CA ALA A 91 -6.47 -27.90 -4.64
C ALA A 91 -7.59 -27.03 -5.22
N GLY A 92 -8.35 -26.38 -4.35
CA GLY A 92 -9.06 -25.14 -4.64
C GLY A 92 -8.32 -24.04 -3.92
N ALA A 93 -7.91 -22.99 -4.63
CA ALA A 93 -7.48 -21.75 -4.00
C ALA A 93 -8.68 -21.24 -3.18
N GLY A 94 -8.72 -21.58 -1.89
CA GLY A 94 -9.69 -21.02 -0.96
C GLY A 94 -9.46 -19.51 -0.96
N ALA A 95 -10.47 -18.74 -1.36
CA ALA A 95 -10.39 -17.29 -1.30
C ALA A 95 -10.05 -16.88 0.15
N LEU A 96 -8.95 -16.15 0.33
CA LEU A 96 -8.56 -15.61 1.64
C LEU A 96 -9.73 -14.76 2.18
N ASP A 97 -10.02 -14.88 3.47
CA ASP A 97 -11.05 -14.05 4.11
C ASP A 97 -10.66 -12.57 3.96
N PRO A 98 -11.49 -11.72 3.31
CA PRO A 98 -11.20 -10.30 3.12
C PRO A 98 -10.98 -9.51 4.42
N ARG A 99 -11.41 -10.02 5.58
CA ARG A 99 -11.20 -9.39 6.89
C ARG A 99 -9.98 -9.93 7.64
N SER A 100 -9.31 -10.93 7.10
CA SER A 100 -8.12 -11.52 7.73
C SER A 100 -6.89 -10.64 7.59
N VAL A 101 -5.97 -10.76 8.55
CA VAL A 101 -4.64 -10.14 8.47
C VAL A 101 -3.84 -10.69 7.28
N GLU A 102 -4.05 -11.96 6.92
CA GLU A 102 -3.37 -12.57 5.77
C GLU A 102 -3.79 -11.89 4.46
N PHE A 103 -5.08 -11.62 4.28
CA PHE A 103 -5.57 -10.86 3.13
C PHE A 103 -4.95 -9.45 3.06
N PHE A 104 -4.78 -8.78 4.21
CA PHE A 104 -4.09 -7.49 4.25
C PHE A 104 -2.64 -7.60 3.77
N ASN A 105 -1.90 -8.61 4.21
CA ASN A 105 -0.49 -8.75 3.86
C ASN A 105 -0.28 -9.10 2.38
N VAL A 106 -1.12 -9.97 1.83
CA VAL A 106 -0.96 -10.50 0.47
C VAL A 106 -1.65 -9.64 -0.59
N GLU A 107 -2.94 -9.34 -0.40
CA GLU A 107 -3.77 -8.71 -1.43
C GLU A 107 -3.75 -7.18 -1.34
N VAL A 108 -3.80 -6.62 -0.13
CA VAL A 108 -3.74 -5.17 0.09
C VAL A 108 -2.30 -4.66 -0.02
N GLY A 109 -1.33 -5.44 0.45
CA GLY A 109 0.07 -5.09 0.53
C GLY A 109 0.38 -4.32 1.81
N ASP A 110 1.23 -4.90 2.64
CA ASP A 110 1.65 -4.39 3.96
C ASP A 110 2.70 -3.28 3.90
N ARG A 111 3.45 -3.18 2.81
CA ARG A 111 4.68 -2.37 2.74
C ARG A 111 4.63 -1.26 1.70
N VAL A 112 5.33 -0.17 2.01
CA VAL A 112 5.67 0.90 1.07
C VAL A 112 7.16 1.17 1.07
N PHE A 113 7.69 1.62 -0.07
CA PHE A 113 9.12 1.84 -0.28
C PHE A 113 9.44 3.33 -0.44
N PHE A 114 10.70 3.67 -0.22
CA PHE A 114 11.19 5.04 -0.28
C PHE A 114 12.47 5.14 -1.11
N ALA A 115 12.64 6.31 -1.74
CA ALA A 115 13.89 6.69 -2.37
C ALA A 115 15.04 6.79 -1.33
N PHE A 116 16.27 6.81 -1.84
CA PHE A 116 17.45 7.07 -1.02
C PHE A 116 17.29 8.38 -0.26
N ASP A 117 17.67 8.35 1.01
CA ASP A 117 17.65 9.49 1.92
C ASP A 117 16.32 10.28 2.01
N SER A 118 15.20 9.61 1.73
CA SER A 118 13.90 10.25 1.65
C SER A 118 12.84 9.55 2.50
N SER A 119 11.89 10.34 2.98
CA SER A 119 10.62 9.90 3.56
C SER A 119 9.41 10.35 2.72
N ALA A 120 9.63 10.84 1.50
CA ALA A 120 8.56 11.23 0.59
C ALA A 120 7.86 9.99 0.02
N LEU A 121 6.52 10.01 0.06
CA LEU A 121 5.69 8.98 -0.54
C LEU A 121 5.52 9.26 -2.04
N ASP A 122 5.96 8.32 -2.88
CA ASP A 122 5.68 8.33 -4.30
C ASP A 122 4.24 7.88 -4.61
N ASN A 123 3.86 7.87 -5.89
CA ASN A 123 2.49 7.51 -6.28
C ASN A 123 2.17 6.03 -5.99
N THR A 124 3.15 5.13 -6.07
CA THR A 124 2.98 3.70 -5.81
C THR A 124 2.74 3.45 -4.31
N ALA A 125 3.51 4.12 -3.46
CA ALA A 125 3.35 4.10 -2.01
C ALA A 125 1.98 4.67 -1.61
N ARG A 126 1.59 5.82 -2.17
CA ARG A 126 0.27 6.42 -1.94
C ARG A 126 -0.86 5.48 -2.35
N ALA A 127 -0.79 4.86 -3.53
CA ALA A 127 -1.80 3.91 -3.98
C ALA A 127 -1.94 2.70 -3.04
N THR A 128 -0.82 2.18 -2.53
CA THR A 128 -0.83 1.09 -1.54
C THR A 128 -1.43 1.55 -0.21
N LEU A 129 -1.04 2.72 0.31
CA LEU A 129 -1.62 3.25 1.54
C LEU A 129 -3.12 3.59 1.39
N THR A 130 -3.57 4.00 0.20
CA THR A 130 -5.01 4.18 -0.07
C THR A 130 -5.76 2.85 0.04
N ARG A 131 -5.22 1.76 -0.52
CA ARG A 131 -5.80 0.42 -0.35
C ARG A 131 -5.81 -0.02 1.11
N GLN A 132 -4.72 0.22 1.85
CA GLN A 132 -4.65 -0.05 3.29
C GLN A 132 -5.73 0.73 4.07
N ALA A 133 -5.90 2.02 3.78
CA ALA A 133 -6.92 2.85 4.43
C ALA A 133 -8.35 2.34 4.14
N GLN A 134 -8.64 1.96 2.90
CA GLN A 134 -9.93 1.36 2.51
C GLN A 134 -10.20 0.06 3.27
N TRP A 135 -9.20 -0.80 3.39
CA TRP A 135 -9.32 -2.04 4.17
C TRP A 135 -9.55 -1.75 5.66
N LEU A 136 -8.84 -0.78 6.25
CA LEU A 136 -9.00 -0.38 7.65
C LEU A 136 -10.35 0.29 7.95
N ALA A 137 -10.98 0.89 6.95
CA ALA A 137 -12.34 1.42 7.05
C ALA A 137 -13.38 0.28 7.13
N GLN A 138 -13.16 -0.82 6.41
CA GLN A 138 -14.02 -2.01 6.44
C GLN A 138 -13.80 -2.88 7.69
N ASN A 139 -12.67 -2.67 8.38
CA ASN A 139 -12.26 -3.41 9.57
C ASN A 139 -12.02 -2.47 10.77
N PRO A 140 -13.08 -1.83 11.31
CA PRO A 140 -12.94 -0.78 12.33
C PRO A 140 -12.34 -1.26 13.66
N GLY A 141 -12.44 -2.55 13.98
CA GLY A 141 -11.86 -3.14 15.20
C GLY A 141 -10.35 -3.38 15.14
N MET A 142 -9.73 -3.27 13.96
CA MET A 142 -8.30 -3.52 13.79
C MET A 142 -7.48 -2.27 14.14
N SER A 143 -6.35 -2.42 14.79
CA SER A 143 -5.35 -1.34 14.94
C SER A 143 -4.09 -1.70 14.18
N VAL A 144 -3.29 -0.70 13.83
CA VAL A 144 -2.05 -0.91 13.07
C VAL A 144 -0.86 -0.24 13.73
N THR A 145 0.31 -0.85 13.54
CA THR A 145 1.61 -0.25 13.84
C THR A 145 2.37 -0.10 12.55
N VAL A 146 2.83 1.12 12.25
CA VAL A 146 3.67 1.41 11.10
C VAL A 146 5.13 1.37 11.55
N GLU A 147 5.88 0.42 11.04
CA GLU A 147 7.28 0.18 11.32
C GLU A 147 8.16 0.83 10.25
N GLY A 148 8.99 1.78 10.63
CA GLY A 148 9.88 2.50 9.70
C GLY A 148 11.31 1.95 9.71
N HIS A 149 11.81 1.62 8.52
CA HIS A 149 13.14 1.02 8.29
C HIS A 149 14.01 1.88 7.37
N ALA A 150 15.32 1.68 7.47
CA ALA A 150 16.33 2.27 6.63
C ALA A 150 17.37 1.22 6.19
N ASP A 151 18.16 1.55 5.16
CA ASP A 151 19.26 0.71 4.74
C ASP A 151 20.47 0.87 5.68
N GLU A 152 21.51 0.05 5.48
CA GLU A 152 22.64 -0.08 6.41
C GLU A 152 23.57 1.14 6.48
N ARG A 153 23.47 2.04 5.49
CA ARG A 153 24.40 3.16 5.31
C ARG A 153 24.13 4.28 6.32
N GLY A 154 25.18 4.92 6.80
CA GLY A 154 25.09 6.01 7.79
C GLY A 154 25.05 5.51 9.24
N THR A 155 24.96 6.45 10.19
CA THR A 155 24.96 6.14 11.62
C THR A 155 23.66 5.46 12.05
N ARG A 156 23.70 4.79 13.20
CA ARG A 156 22.52 4.13 13.77
C ARG A 156 21.43 5.16 14.11
N GLU A 157 21.84 6.24 14.76
CA GLU A 157 20.96 7.32 15.24
C GLU A 157 20.29 8.03 14.07
N TYR A 158 21.05 8.27 12.99
CA TYR A 158 20.50 8.85 11.76
C TYR A 158 19.40 7.96 11.18
N ASN A 159 19.66 6.65 11.08
CA ASN A 159 18.71 5.71 10.52
C ASN A 159 17.47 5.50 11.38
N LEU A 160 17.61 5.55 12.71
CA LEU A 160 16.45 5.58 13.62
C LEU A 160 15.59 6.83 13.37
N ALA A 161 16.20 8.00 13.21
CA ALA A 161 15.46 9.22 12.89
C ALA A 161 14.81 9.17 11.50
N LEU A 162 15.51 8.65 10.48
CA LEU A 162 14.98 8.50 9.12
C LEU A 162 13.83 7.50 9.07
N GLY A 163 13.95 6.36 9.76
CA GLY A 163 12.88 5.39 9.89
C GLY A 163 11.66 5.98 10.60
N ALA A 164 11.85 6.77 11.66
CA ALA A 164 10.75 7.46 12.34
C ALA A 164 10.01 8.42 11.39
N ARG A 165 10.73 9.21 10.58
CA ARG A 165 10.12 10.08 9.56
C ARG A 165 9.30 9.31 8.52
N ARG A 166 9.79 8.15 8.07
CA ARG A 166 9.08 7.27 7.13
C ARG A 166 7.79 6.70 7.72
N ALA A 167 7.86 6.19 8.95
CA ALA A 167 6.67 5.70 9.66
C ALA A 167 5.64 6.82 9.86
N GLN A 168 6.10 8.02 10.23
CA GLN A 168 5.26 9.19 10.40
C GLN A 168 4.59 9.62 9.09
N ALA A 169 5.33 9.66 7.98
CA ALA A 169 4.77 10.01 6.66
C ALA A 169 3.65 9.06 6.23
N ALA A 170 3.82 7.74 6.42
CA ALA A 170 2.79 6.76 6.14
C ALA A 170 1.59 6.89 7.09
N ARG A 171 1.82 7.10 8.40
CA ARG A 171 0.75 7.37 9.38
C ARG A 171 -0.07 8.59 9.00
N ASP A 172 0.57 9.70 8.67
CA ASP A 172 -0.11 10.96 8.38
C ASP A 172 -0.91 10.86 7.08
N PHE A 173 -0.40 10.12 6.10
CA PHE A 173 -1.17 9.80 4.89
C PHE A 173 -2.42 8.96 5.22
N LEU A 174 -2.28 7.87 5.99
CA LEU A 174 -3.42 7.04 6.40
C LEU A 174 -4.47 7.84 7.19
N ALA A 175 -4.02 8.72 8.09
CA ALA A 175 -4.89 9.64 8.81
C ALA A 175 -5.62 10.61 7.88
N GLY A 176 -4.93 11.16 6.88
CA GLY A 176 -5.52 11.99 5.84
C GLY A 176 -6.53 11.26 4.95
N GLN A 177 -6.44 9.92 4.87
CA GLN A 177 -7.43 9.07 4.21
C GLN A 177 -8.61 8.68 5.12
N GLY A 178 -8.65 9.17 6.37
CA GLY A 178 -9.77 8.98 7.30
C GLY A 178 -9.60 7.86 8.33
N VAL A 179 -8.43 7.22 8.42
CA VAL A 179 -8.15 6.26 9.50
C VAL A 179 -7.88 7.05 10.80
N SER A 180 -8.61 6.73 11.89
CA SER A 180 -8.40 7.41 13.17
C SER A 180 -6.93 7.33 13.62
N PRO A 181 -6.26 8.46 13.94
CA PRO A 181 -4.88 8.46 14.40
C PRO A 181 -4.63 7.64 15.67
N GLN A 182 -5.67 7.39 16.48
CA GLN A 182 -5.60 6.58 17.69
C GLN A 182 -5.41 5.08 17.38
N ARG A 183 -5.83 4.65 16.17
CA ARG A 183 -5.66 3.28 15.68
C ARG A 183 -4.31 3.05 15.02
N ILE A 184 -3.47 4.08 14.88
CA ILE A 184 -2.19 4.02 14.17
C ILE A 184 -1.06 4.36 15.14
N ARG A 185 -0.25 3.36 15.46
CA ARG A 185 1.02 3.54 16.18
C ARG A 185 2.18 3.62 15.18
N THR A 186 3.28 4.23 15.58
CA THR A 186 4.53 4.25 14.79
C THR A 186 5.69 3.75 15.63
N VAL A 187 6.58 2.99 15.00
CA VAL A 187 7.83 2.51 15.59
C VAL A 187 8.93 2.66 14.54
N SER A 188 10.15 2.97 14.96
CA SER A 188 11.30 2.91 14.07
C SER A 188 12.30 1.86 14.50
N PHE A 189 12.71 1.04 13.53
CA PHE A 189 13.83 0.12 13.69
C PHE A 189 15.11 0.61 13.03
N GLY A 190 15.06 1.73 12.29
CA GLY A 190 16.19 2.20 11.50
C GLY A 190 16.79 1.07 10.67
N LYS A 191 18.07 0.79 10.86
CA LYS A 191 18.81 -0.28 10.16
C LYS A 191 18.89 -1.62 10.92
N GLU A 192 18.23 -1.74 12.06
CA GLU A 192 18.38 -2.90 12.98
C GLU A 192 17.65 -4.16 12.51
N ARG A 193 16.70 -4.03 11.58
CA ARG A 193 15.89 -5.17 11.07
C ARG A 193 15.89 -5.20 9.53
N PRO A 194 17.04 -5.49 8.89
CA PRO A 194 17.14 -5.59 7.45
C PRO A 194 16.32 -6.78 6.93
N VAL A 195 15.65 -6.62 5.80
CA VAL A 195 15.04 -7.75 5.07
C VAL A 195 16.05 -8.38 4.12
N ALA A 196 16.99 -7.59 3.62
CA ALA A 196 18.05 -8.04 2.73
C ALA A 196 19.41 -7.57 3.28
N THR A 197 20.37 -8.49 3.41
CA THR A 197 21.63 -8.25 4.13
C THR A 197 22.82 -7.92 3.21
N CYS A 198 22.61 -7.82 1.90
CA CYS A 198 23.69 -7.51 0.97
C CYS A 198 23.92 -6.00 0.80
N SER A 199 25.15 -5.63 0.45
CA SER A 199 25.60 -4.24 0.36
C SER A 199 25.58 -3.69 -1.07
N ASN A 200 24.40 -3.69 -1.69
CA ASN A 200 24.18 -3.12 -3.02
C ASN A 200 22.77 -2.53 -3.15
N GLU A 201 22.51 -1.83 -4.26
CA GLU A 201 21.24 -1.12 -4.45
C GLU A 201 20.01 -2.03 -4.46
N SER A 202 20.13 -3.28 -4.92
CA SER A 202 18.99 -4.22 -4.92
C SER A 202 18.58 -4.61 -3.51
N CYS A 203 19.51 -4.71 -2.56
CA CYS A 203 19.19 -4.92 -1.14
C CYS A 203 18.79 -3.62 -0.42
N TRP A 204 19.50 -2.52 -0.66
CA TRP A 204 19.20 -1.25 0.00
C TRP A 204 17.79 -0.76 -0.29
N SER A 205 17.34 -0.86 -1.54
CA SER A 205 15.98 -0.48 -1.94
C SER A 205 14.88 -1.25 -1.19
N GLN A 206 15.09 -2.55 -0.91
CA GLN A 206 14.16 -3.36 -0.13
C GLN A 206 14.13 -2.99 1.36
N ASN A 207 15.26 -2.51 1.89
CA ASN A 207 15.38 -2.08 3.29
C ASN A 207 14.81 -0.68 3.53
N ARG A 208 14.75 0.18 2.52
CA ARG A 208 14.12 1.51 2.60
C ARG A 208 12.60 1.41 2.51
N ARG A 209 11.97 0.96 3.60
CA ARG A 209 10.53 0.69 3.65
C ARG A 209 9.85 1.17 4.93
N ALA A 210 8.53 1.27 4.86
CA ALA A 210 7.66 1.22 6.03
C ALA A 210 6.72 0.02 5.90
N VAL A 211 6.50 -0.71 7.00
CA VAL A 211 5.65 -1.89 7.05
C VAL A 211 4.47 -1.61 7.99
N THR A 212 3.26 -1.79 7.50
CA THR A 212 2.05 -1.69 8.31
C THR A 212 1.73 -3.06 8.88
N VAL A 213 1.84 -3.22 10.19
CA VAL A 213 1.53 -4.45 10.91
C VAL A 213 0.15 -4.30 11.55
N VAL A 214 -0.78 -5.20 11.23
CA VAL A 214 -2.11 -5.22 11.84
C VAL A 214 -2.04 -5.95 13.18
N ALA A 215 -2.44 -5.27 14.26
CA ALA A 215 -2.67 -5.90 15.55
C ALA A 215 -4.03 -6.61 15.50
N GLY A 216 -4.01 -7.94 15.53
CA GLY A 216 -5.21 -8.77 15.53
C GLY A 216 -6.00 -8.60 16.82
N ALA A 217 -7.21 -8.02 16.69
CA ALA A 217 -8.30 -7.84 17.66
C ALA A 217 -7.96 -7.21 19.04
N PRO A 218 -8.83 -6.34 19.57
CA PRO A 218 -8.74 -5.89 20.95
C PRO A 218 -8.89 -7.11 21.88
N MET A 219 -7.97 -7.24 22.84
CA MET A 219 -8.20 -8.06 24.02
C MET A 219 -9.57 -7.66 24.59
N SER A 220 -10.48 -8.63 24.68
CA SER A 220 -11.85 -8.44 25.13
C SER A 220 -11.89 -8.00 26.60
#